data_AF-A0AB35RUF9-F1
#
_entry.id   AF-A0AB35RUF9-F1
#
_cell.length_a   1.000
_cell.length_b   1.000
_cell.length_c   1.000
_cell.angle_alpha   90.00
_cell.angle_beta   90.00
_cell.angle_gamma   90.00
#
_symmetry.space_group_name_H-M   'P 1'
#
loop_
_entity.id
_entity.type
_entity.pdbx_description
1 polymer ?
#
loop_
_entity_poly.entity_id
_entity_poly.type
_entity_poly.pdbx_seq_one_letter_code
_entity_poly.pdbx_strand_id
1 'polypeptide(L)'
;MKLWLPGLALFAVCFGAQAENYRIVQSPTQKLDIWIDDIADNSPKSWCARELPLRIVANGDKKVTVLDSFMPRLGALLENQCGTLTLVRWKLTDAQNNTLAQGTASKAKDWAPVVTPAAATTTPPPAANSTSGLQLPEGRPEDNSPVANRTPWQEFTLQDGCHLRTFWQGDSSSPALFIPAKDDGKCEKGGWLNGRSDVSQISNGIERKTTMTFVHGFPVSGLSDSADADRLLITTVNNERMVASEGSLGQSWMILPYVPSLSGWQANGTVAVEVSRELVNDQARLQARLDEVRKVWTPWFAPGTTLNILLIDSLRPQLRDPAVGTYKAVH
;
A
#
# COMPACT_ATOMS: atom_id res chain seq x y z
N MET A 1 -50.04 -23.30 -35.44
CA MET A 1 -48.68 -22.74 -35.59
C MET A 1 -47.76 -23.40 -34.57
N LYS A 2 -46.54 -23.78 -35.00
CA LYS A 2 -45.46 -24.38 -34.21
C LYS A 2 -44.87 -23.38 -33.19
N LEU A 3 -44.33 -23.89 -32.08
CA LEU A 3 -43.05 -23.55 -31.39
C LEU A 3 -43.17 -23.96 -29.90
N TRP A 4 -42.66 -25.12 -29.46
CA TRP A 4 -41.29 -25.45 -28.98
C TRP A 4 -40.86 -24.84 -27.63
N LEU A 5 -40.56 -25.77 -26.69
CA LEU A 5 -39.80 -25.78 -25.40
C LEU A 5 -38.55 -24.85 -25.31
N PRO A 6 -37.70 -24.90 -24.26
CA PRO A 6 -37.83 -24.99 -22.77
C PRO A 6 -36.85 -24.01 -22.04
N GLY A 7 -36.72 -24.08 -20.71
CA GLY A 7 -35.41 -23.81 -20.05
C GLY A 7 -35.44 -23.00 -18.74
N LEU A 8 -35.64 -23.67 -17.61
CA LEU A 8 -35.28 -23.15 -16.28
C LEU A 8 -33.76 -23.30 -16.10
N ALA A 9 -33.03 -22.18 -16.18
CA ALA A 9 -31.61 -22.11 -15.85
C ALA A 9 -31.43 -21.95 -14.33
N LEU A 10 -30.81 -22.93 -13.69
CA LEU A 10 -30.28 -22.84 -12.32
C LEU A 10 -29.11 -21.84 -12.31
N PHE A 11 -29.30 -20.70 -11.66
CA PHE A 11 -28.21 -19.78 -11.34
C PHE A 11 -27.38 -20.37 -10.20
N ALA A 12 -26.19 -20.88 -10.52
CA ALA A 12 -25.15 -21.15 -9.54
C ALA A 12 -24.55 -19.81 -9.09
N VAL A 13 -24.81 -19.42 -7.84
CA VAL A 13 -24.16 -18.27 -7.20
C VAL A 13 -22.80 -18.73 -6.70
N CYS A 14 -21.73 -18.35 -7.39
CA CYS A 14 -20.37 -18.46 -6.86
C CYS A 14 -20.13 -17.29 -5.92
N PHE A 15 -20.05 -17.55 -4.62
CA PHE A 15 -19.60 -16.57 -3.63
C PHE A 15 -18.11 -16.31 -3.84
N GLY A 16 -17.75 -15.09 -4.22
CA GLY A 16 -16.36 -14.63 -4.20
C GLY A 16 -15.91 -14.40 -2.77
N ALA A 17 -14.80 -15.02 -2.38
CA ALA A 17 -14.13 -14.77 -1.11
C ALA A 17 -13.58 -13.33 -1.11
N GLN A 18 -14.01 -12.53 -0.14
CA GLN A 18 -13.68 -11.11 0.02
C GLN A 18 -12.42 -10.95 0.88
N ALA A 19 -11.57 -9.98 0.57
CA ALA A 19 -10.44 -9.65 1.44
C ALA A 19 -10.95 -8.90 2.68
N GLU A 20 -10.93 -9.55 3.85
CA GLU A 20 -11.37 -9.00 5.12
C GLU A 20 -10.18 -8.60 6.01
N ASN A 21 -10.37 -7.57 6.84
CA ASN A 21 -9.44 -7.27 7.93
C ASN A 21 -9.78 -8.17 9.12
N TYR A 22 -8.94 -9.14 9.40
CA TYR A 22 -9.20 -10.13 10.43
C TYR A 22 -8.53 -9.75 11.75
N ARG A 23 -9.34 -9.49 12.77
CA ARG A 23 -8.84 -9.31 14.13
C ARG A 23 -8.53 -10.66 14.75
N ILE A 24 -7.25 -11.04 14.73
CA ILE A 24 -6.79 -12.34 15.21
C ILE A 24 -6.75 -12.43 16.74
N VAL A 25 -6.40 -11.33 17.43
CA VAL A 25 -6.29 -11.30 18.90
C VAL A 25 -6.76 -9.96 19.43
N GLN A 26 -7.50 -10.01 20.54
CA GLN A 26 -7.77 -8.86 21.38
C GLN A 26 -7.20 -9.13 22.78
N SER A 27 -6.48 -8.16 23.34
CA SER A 27 -5.96 -8.20 24.69
C SER A 27 -6.70 -7.17 25.55
N PRO A 28 -7.75 -7.57 26.30
CA PRO A 28 -8.51 -6.64 27.14
C PRO A 28 -7.66 -6.00 28.24
N THR A 29 -6.71 -6.75 28.81
CA THR A 29 -5.85 -6.30 29.92
C THR A 29 -4.81 -5.28 29.48
N GLN A 30 -4.24 -5.43 28.28
CA GLN A 30 -3.28 -4.47 27.72
C GLN A 30 -3.93 -3.46 26.77
N LYS A 31 -5.23 -3.60 26.50
CA LYS A 31 -6.03 -2.79 25.57
C LYS A 31 -5.41 -2.72 24.16
N LEU A 32 -5.02 -3.88 23.62
CA LEU A 32 -4.47 -4.02 22.28
C LEU A 32 -5.43 -4.81 21.37
N ASP A 33 -5.65 -4.34 20.15
CA ASP A 33 -6.30 -5.12 19.08
C ASP A 33 -5.29 -5.43 17.98
N ILE A 34 -5.22 -6.69 17.53
CA ILE A 34 -4.23 -7.17 16.57
C ILE A 34 -4.97 -7.62 15.32
N TRP A 35 -4.56 -7.06 14.20
CA TRP A 35 -5.19 -7.23 12.89
C TRP A 35 -4.19 -7.81 11.90
N ILE A 36 -4.70 -8.74 11.07
CA ILE A 36 -4.09 -9.11 9.81
C ILE A 36 -4.97 -8.48 8.73
N ASP A 37 -4.38 -7.59 7.96
CA ASP A 37 -5.08 -6.84 6.92
C ASP A 37 -5.02 -7.61 5.59
N ASP A 38 -6.00 -7.38 4.71
CA ASP A 38 -6.02 -7.85 3.32
C ASP A 38 -5.97 -9.39 3.13
N ILE A 39 -6.72 -10.16 3.93
CA ILE A 39 -6.75 -11.63 3.82
C ILE A 39 -8.05 -12.15 3.21
N ALA A 40 -7.98 -13.18 2.37
CA ALA A 40 -9.13 -13.71 1.63
C ALA A 40 -10.23 -14.33 2.52
N ASP A 41 -9.87 -14.85 3.69
CA ASP A 41 -10.78 -15.30 4.75
C ASP A 41 -10.04 -15.42 6.09
N ASN A 42 -10.75 -15.71 7.18
CA ASN A 42 -10.17 -15.83 8.52
C ASN A 42 -9.43 -17.16 8.79
N SER A 43 -9.32 -18.05 7.80
CA SER A 43 -8.64 -19.33 7.98
C SER A 43 -7.12 -19.14 8.01
N PRO A 44 -6.38 -19.95 8.79
CA PRO A 44 -4.92 -19.92 8.78
C PRO A 44 -4.30 -20.01 7.38
N LYS A 45 -4.94 -20.71 6.44
CA LYS A 45 -4.43 -20.83 5.06
C LYS A 45 -4.36 -19.48 4.33
N SER A 46 -5.22 -18.53 4.66
CA SER A 46 -5.32 -17.23 3.97
C SER A 46 -4.27 -16.22 4.41
N TRP A 47 -3.60 -16.48 5.54
CA TRP A 47 -2.57 -15.58 6.08
C TRP A 47 -1.27 -16.29 6.47
N CYS A 48 -1.25 -17.63 6.54
CA CYS A 48 -0.07 -18.38 6.94
C CYS A 48 1.01 -18.33 5.85
N ALA A 49 2.06 -17.57 6.15
CA ALA A 49 3.24 -17.40 5.32
C ALA A 49 4.49 -17.35 6.20
N ARG A 50 5.68 -17.40 5.59
CA ARG A 50 6.95 -17.25 6.32
C ARG A 50 7.08 -15.91 7.03
N GLU A 51 6.50 -14.88 6.43
CA GLU A 51 6.46 -13.51 6.95
C GLU A 51 5.01 -13.05 7.03
N LEU A 52 4.61 -12.49 8.17
CA LEU A 52 3.25 -12.00 8.41
C LEU A 52 3.28 -10.53 8.83
N PRO A 53 2.68 -9.61 8.05
CA PRO A 53 2.44 -8.25 8.48
C PRO A 53 1.28 -8.19 9.47
N LEU A 54 1.48 -7.49 10.59
CA LEU A 54 0.49 -7.26 11.63
C LEU A 54 0.32 -5.77 11.91
N ARG A 55 -0.92 -5.36 12.13
CA ARG A 55 -1.26 -4.06 12.69
C ARG A 55 -1.76 -4.22 14.11
N ILE A 56 -1.08 -3.57 15.04
CA ILE A 56 -1.38 -3.58 16.47
C ILE A 56 -1.95 -2.21 16.83
N VAL A 57 -3.19 -2.16 17.31
CA VAL A 57 -3.88 -0.92 17.69
C VAL A 57 -3.88 -0.80 19.20
N ALA A 58 -3.22 0.24 19.72
CA ALA A 58 -3.21 0.60 21.13
C ALA A 58 -4.42 1.46 21.48
N ASN A 59 -5.36 0.86 22.24
CA ASN A 59 -6.50 1.54 22.84
C ASN A 59 -6.24 1.97 24.31
N GLY A 60 -5.03 1.69 24.83
CA GLY A 60 -4.61 1.98 26.20
C GLY A 60 -3.25 2.67 26.26
N ASP A 61 -2.25 2.01 26.84
CA ASP A 61 -0.87 2.52 26.89
C ASP A 61 -0.29 2.57 25.47
N LYS A 62 0.20 3.75 25.08
CA LYS A 62 0.78 4.01 23.76
C LYS A 62 2.30 3.74 23.71
N LYS A 63 2.91 3.33 24.82
CA LYS A 63 4.34 3.01 24.88
C LYS A 63 4.64 1.67 24.23
N VAL A 64 5.69 1.64 23.42
CA VAL A 64 6.16 0.43 22.72
C VAL A 64 6.56 -0.69 23.66
N THR A 65 6.99 -0.36 24.89
CA THR A 65 7.36 -1.33 25.95
C THR A 65 6.22 -2.28 26.33
N VAL A 66 4.97 -1.95 26.01
CA VAL A 66 3.84 -2.89 26.19
C VAL A 66 4.04 -4.18 25.35
N LEU A 67 4.75 -4.06 24.23
CA LEU A 67 5.01 -5.17 23.31
C LEU A 67 6.01 -6.19 23.86
N ASP A 68 6.90 -5.79 24.78
CA ASP A 68 7.98 -6.65 25.31
C ASP A 68 7.44 -7.93 25.96
N SER A 69 6.31 -7.79 26.67
CA SER A 69 5.64 -8.92 27.33
C SER A 69 4.56 -9.59 26.46
N PHE A 70 4.11 -8.91 25.41
CA PHE A 70 2.97 -9.30 24.59
C PHE A 70 3.39 -10.10 23.35
N MET A 71 4.38 -9.59 22.61
CA MET A 71 4.83 -10.15 21.34
C MET A 71 5.36 -11.59 21.46
N PRO A 72 6.08 -11.98 22.53
CA PRO A 72 6.46 -13.38 22.73
C PRO A 72 5.27 -14.34 22.78
N ARG A 73 4.18 -13.92 23.45
CA ARG A 73 2.96 -14.73 23.60
C ARG A 73 2.16 -14.77 22.31
N LEU A 74 2.05 -13.63 21.63
CA LEU A 74 1.39 -13.53 20.33
C LEU A 74 2.14 -14.38 19.29
N GLY A 75 3.47 -14.27 19.21
CA GLY A 75 4.30 -15.03 18.27
C GLY A 75 4.15 -16.54 18.49
N ALA A 76 4.19 -17.01 19.73
CA ALA A 76 3.95 -18.43 20.04
C ALA A 76 2.54 -18.90 19.64
N LEU A 77 1.51 -18.06 19.82
CA LEU A 77 0.15 -18.38 19.39
C LEU A 77 0.05 -18.48 17.86
N LEU A 78 0.66 -17.53 17.13
CA LEU A 78 0.66 -17.52 15.67
C LEU A 78 1.46 -18.69 15.10
N GLU A 79 2.60 -19.03 15.70
CA GLU A 79 3.43 -20.18 15.35
C GLU A 79 2.65 -21.50 15.47
N ASN A 80 1.87 -21.67 16.55
CA ASN A 80 1.03 -22.86 16.74
C ASN A 80 -0.07 -23.00 15.67
N GLN A 81 -0.52 -21.88 15.10
CA GLN A 81 -1.52 -21.87 14.03
C GLN A 81 -0.90 -21.92 12.62
N CYS A 82 0.34 -21.47 12.47
CA CYS A 82 1.10 -21.41 11.22
C CYS A 82 2.55 -21.85 11.44
N GLY A 83 2.82 -23.15 11.29
CA GLY A 83 4.14 -23.72 11.53
C GLY A 83 5.25 -23.23 10.57
N THR A 84 4.89 -22.59 9.46
CA THR A 84 5.84 -21.99 8.50
C THR A 84 6.23 -20.56 8.85
N LEU A 85 5.55 -19.93 9.83
CA LEU A 85 5.82 -18.56 10.23
C LEU A 85 7.19 -18.46 10.91
N THR A 86 7.99 -17.51 10.43
CA THR A 86 9.36 -17.27 10.95
C THR A 86 9.59 -15.82 11.33
N LEU A 87 8.83 -14.89 10.74
CA LEU A 87 8.97 -13.45 10.93
C LEU A 87 7.59 -12.79 11.01
N VAL A 88 7.42 -11.94 12.00
CA VAL A 88 6.30 -11.01 12.11
C VAL A 88 6.84 -9.60 11.88
N ARG A 89 6.28 -8.88 10.91
CA ARG A 89 6.43 -7.43 10.84
C ARG A 89 5.26 -6.81 11.56
N TRP A 90 5.51 -5.91 12.50
CA TRP A 90 4.44 -5.29 13.25
C TRP A 90 4.48 -3.78 13.10
N LYS A 91 3.30 -3.17 13.06
CA LYS A 91 3.08 -1.73 13.11
C LYS A 91 2.16 -1.43 14.27
N LEU A 92 2.65 -0.65 15.23
CA LEU A 92 1.87 -0.17 16.38
C LEU A 92 1.24 1.17 16.01
N THR A 93 -0.08 1.26 16.10
CA THR A 93 -0.84 2.50 15.89
C THR A 93 -1.68 2.84 17.11
N ASP A 94 -2.12 4.09 17.26
CA ASP A 94 -3.21 4.40 18.17
C ASP A 94 -4.59 4.14 17.54
N ALA A 95 -5.66 4.37 18.29
CA ALA A 95 -7.05 4.22 17.83
C ALA A 95 -7.43 5.15 16.65
N GLN A 96 -6.65 6.20 16.40
CA GLN A 96 -6.80 7.11 15.27
C GLN A 96 -5.93 6.69 14.06
N ASN A 97 -5.31 5.51 14.14
CA ASN A 97 -4.41 4.95 13.14
C ASN A 97 -3.08 5.72 12.97
N ASN A 98 -2.71 6.58 13.94
CA ASN A 98 -1.40 7.23 13.94
C ASN A 98 -0.33 6.22 14.32
N THR A 99 0.77 6.19 13.57
CA THR A 99 1.85 5.22 13.82
C THR A 99 2.67 5.64 15.04
N LEU A 100 2.70 4.78 16.06
CA LEU A 100 3.46 4.97 17.29
C LEU A 100 4.85 4.35 17.19
N ALA A 101 4.95 3.17 16.56
CA ALA A 101 6.20 2.48 16.28
C ALA A 101 6.00 1.39 15.23
N GLN A 102 7.09 0.87 14.68
CA GLN A 102 7.09 -0.30 13.83
C GLN A 102 8.34 -1.12 14.07
N GLY A 103 8.29 -2.40 13.70
CA GLY A 103 9.41 -3.29 13.94
C GLY A 103 9.18 -4.71 13.46
N THR A 104 10.00 -5.60 13.98
CA THR A 104 9.93 -7.03 13.67
C THR A 104 9.97 -7.88 14.93
N ALA A 105 9.52 -9.12 14.84
CA ALA A 105 9.70 -10.15 15.84
C ALA A 105 9.90 -11.48 15.10
N SER A 106 10.93 -12.25 15.43
CA SER A 106 11.25 -13.48 14.71
C SER A 106 11.29 -14.68 15.64
N LYS A 107 10.97 -15.86 15.08
CA LYS A 107 11.04 -17.13 15.79
C LYS A 107 12.43 -17.39 16.39
N ALA A 108 13.47 -17.07 15.63
CA ALA A 108 14.86 -17.25 16.05
C ALA A 108 15.28 -16.37 17.23
N LYS A 109 14.48 -15.35 17.58
CA LYS A 109 14.70 -14.46 18.74
C LYS A 109 13.53 -14.54 19.71
N ASP A 110 12.90 -15.72 19.82
CA ASP A 110 11.77 -15.98 20.72
C ASP A 110 10.63 -14.96 20.61
N TRP A 111 10.40 -14.48 19.38
CA TRP A 111 9.39 -13.47 19.07
C TRP A 111 9.54 -12.16 19.87
N ALA A 112 10.74 -11.86 20.37
CA ALA A 112 11.02 -10.59 21.03
C ALA A 112 10.87 -9.42 20.05
N PRO A 113 10.17 -8.33 20.43
CA PRO A 113 9.98 -7.19 19.54
C PRO A 113 11.28 -6.41 19.38
N VAL A 114 11.65 -6.18 18.12
CA VAL A 114 12.75 -5.30 17.73
C VAL A 114 12.14 -4.08 17.06
N VAL A 115 12.18 -2.96 17.76
CA VAL A 115 11.73 -1.66 17.23
C VAL A 115 12.70 -1.22 16.13
N THR A 116 12.18 -0.88 14.96
CA THR A 116 12.98 -0.17 13.95
C THR A 116 13.12 1.27 14.42
N PRO A 117 14.32 1.75 14.78
CA PRO A 117 14.48 3.12 15.27
C PRO A 117 14.02 4.10 14.20
N ALA A 118 13.19 5.07 14.58
CA ALA A 118 13.01 6.27 13.77
C ALA A 118 14.39 6.93 13.65
N ALA A 119 14.82 7.26 12.43
CA ALA A 119 16.12 7.88 12.18
C ALA A 119 16.23 9.20 12.98
N ALA A 120 16.88 9.14 14.14
CA ALA A 120 17.30 10.30 14.90
C ALA A 120 18.73 10.63 14.48
N THR A 121 18.92 11.82 13.91
CA THR A 121 20.21 12.45 13.67
C THR A 121 21.03 12.50 14.96
N THR A 122 22.05 11.65 15.08
CA THR A 122 23.19 11.86 15.97
C THR A 122 24.46 11.32 15.34
N THR A 123 25.51 12.14 15.43
CA THR A 123 26.86 11.97 14.88
C THR A 123 27.52 10.66 15.35
N PRO A 124 28.22 9.90 14.49
CA PRO A 124 28.85 8.64 14.91
C PRO A 124 30.18 8.89 15.64
N PRO A 125 30.49 8.16 16.73
CA PRO A 125 31.87 7.83 17.10
C PRO A 125 32.46 6.84 16.06
N PRO A 126 33.79 6.70 15.97
CA PRO A 126 34.43 5.98 14.87
C PRO A 126 34.07 4.49 14.92
N ALA A 127 33.38 4.02 13.87
CA ALA A 127 33.03 2.62 13.70
C ALA A 127 34.17 1.85 13.05
N ALA A 128 34.53 0.73 13.66
CA ALA A 128 35.33 -0.31 13.04
C ALA A 128 34.57 -0.91 11.83
N ASN A 129 35.31 -1.15 10.75
CA ASN A 129 34.84 -1.65 9.47
C ASN A 129 33.96 -2.91 9.60
N SER A 130 32.66 -2.74 9.41
CA SER A 130 31.74 -3.82 9.02
C SER A 130 31.12 -3.39 7.69
N THR A 131 31.57 -4.01 6.59
CA THR A 131 31.00 -3.81 5.26
C THR A 131 29.54 -4.28 5.24
N SER A 132 28.60 -3.34 5.43
CA SER A 132 27.19 -3.55 5.08
C SER A 132 27.06 -3.43 3.56
N GLY A 133 26.69 -4.53 2.90
CA GLY A 133 26.40 -4.55 1.46
C GLY A 133 24.91 -4.39 1.18
N LEU A 134 24.56 -3.96 -0.03
CA LEU A 134 23.20 -4.04 -0.56
C LEU A 134 23.15 -5.19 -1.58
N GLN A 135 22.23 -6.14 -1.38
CA GLN A 135 22.12 -7.35 -2.19
C GLN A 135 20.72 -7.47 -2.79
N LEU A 136 20.64 -7.96 -4.02
CA LEU A 136 19.36 -8.24 -4.68
C LEU A 136 18.70 -9.50 -4.11
N PRO A 137 17.35 -9.58 -4.14
CA PRO A 137 16.63 -10.80 -3.80
C PRO A 137 17.09 -11.98 -4.66
N GLU A 138 17.15 -13.16 -4.05
CA GLU A 138 17.48 -14.40 -4.76
C GLU A 138 16.27 -14.93 -5.56
N GLY A 139 16.56 -15.69 -6.62
CA GLY A 139 15.54 -16.29 -7.48
C GLY A 139 15.04 -15.35 -8.58
N ARG A 140 14.04 -15.80 -9.34
CA ARG A 140 13.43 -14.97 -10.37
C ARG A 140 12.44 -13.99 -9.74
N PRO A 141 12.26 -12.79 -10.31
CA PRO A 141 11.25 -11.84 -9.82
C PRO A 141 9.84 -12.44 -9.73
N GLU A 142 9.47 -13.32 -10.66
CA GLU A 142 8.15 -13.98 -10.68
C GLU A 142 7.94 -14.96 -9.52
N ASP A 143 9.01 -15.49 -8.94
CA ASP A 143 8.93 -16.38 -7.77
C ASP A 143 8.59 -15.59 -6.50
N ASN A 144 8.94 -14.30 -6.48
CA ASN A 144 8.80 -13.40 -5.34
C ASN A 144 7.58 -12.48 -5.45
N SER A 145 6.98 -12.34 -6.64
CA SER A 145 5.71 -11.64 -6.84
C SER A 145 4.91 -12.29 -7.97
N PRO A 146 3.63 -12.62 -7.75
CA PRO A 146 2.76 -13.08 -8.83
C PRO A 146 2.51 -11.98 -9.86
N VAL A 147 1.93 -12.37 -11.00
CA VAL A 147 1.47 -11.46 -12.05
C VAL A 147 0.37 -10.54 -11.50
N ALA A 148 0.40 -9.27 -11.88
CA ALA A 148 -0.57 -8.28 -11.49
C ALA A 148 -1.97 -8.64 -12.01
N ASN A 149 -2.99 -8.34 -11.21
CA ASN A 149 -4.39 -8.52 -11.61
C ASN A 149 -4.70 -7.66 -12.85
N ARG A 150 -5.43 -8.24 -13.82
CA ARG A 150 -5.80 -7.61 -15.10
C ARG A 150 -7.29 -7.35 -15.24
N THR A 151 -8.02 -7.40 -14.13
CA THR A 151 -9.44 -7.02 -14.09
C THR A 151 -9.55 -5.59 -14.63
N PRO A 152 -10.39 -5.35 -15.65
CA PRO A 152 -10.57 -4.00 -16.17
C PRO A 152 -11.25 -3.12 -15.13
N TRP A 153 -10.86 -1.84 -15.07
CA TRP A 153 -11.57 -0.85 -14.28
C TRP A 153 -12.98 -0.61 -14.86
N GLN A 154 -13.87 -0.08 -14.03
CA GLN A 154 -15.15 0.44 -14.47
C GLN A 154 -15.00 1.89 -14.89
N GLU A 155 -15.81 2.31 -15.86
CA GLU A 155 -15.89 3.69 -16.34
C GLU A 155 -17.29 4.23 -16.03
N PHE A 156 -17.34 5.44 -15.46
CA PHE A 156 -18.56 6.11 -15.05
C PHE A 156 -18.61 7.49 -15.70
N THR A 157 -19.79 7.90 -16.14
CA THR A 157 -20.03 9.24 -16.67
C THR A 157 -20.81 10.04 -15.63
N LEU A 158 -20.24 11.16 -15.20
CA LEU A 158 -20.87 12.10 -14.28
C LEU A 158 -21.91 12.95 -15.00
N GLN A 159 -22.76 13.64 -14.21
CA GLN A 159 -23.85 14.47 -14.76
C GLN A 159 -23.35 15.66 -15.60
N ASP A 160 -22.13 16.13 -15.35
CA ASP A 160 -21.46 17.19 -16.11
C ASP A 160 -20.78 16.66 -17.39
N GLY A 161 -20.86 15.35 -17.65
CA GLY A 161 -20.27 14.69 -18.81
C GLY A 161 -18.82 14.23 -18.62
N CYS A 162 -18.19 14.51 -17.47
CA CYS A 162 -16.84 14.00 -17.20
C CYS A 162 -16.84 12.50 -16.91
N HIS A 163 -15.76 11.82 -17.31
CA HIS A 163 -15.53 10.41 -17.11
C HIS A 163 -14.63 10.15 -15.90
N LEU A 164 -15.04 9.18 -15.09
CA LEU A 164 -14.31 8.62 -13.96
C LEU A 164 -13.95 7.18 -14.30
N ARG A 165 -12.75 6.74 -13.93
CA ARG A 165 -12.37 5.33 -13.99
C ARG A 165 -11.83 4.86 -12.65
N THR A 166 -12.41 3.79 -12.13
CA THR A 166 -11.97 3.19 -10.88
C THR A 166 -12.48 1.76 -10.76
N PHE A 167 -12.06 1.07 -9.71
CA PHE A 167 -12.67 -0.16 -9.26
C PHE A 167 -13.70 0.17 -8.20
N TRP A 168 -14.92 -0.33 -8.36
CA TRP A 168 -16.01 -0.16 -7.39
C TRP A 168 -16.71 -1.50 -7.20
N GLN A 169 -16.76 -1.99 -5.95
CA GLN A 169 -17.28 -3.33 -5.66
C GLN A 169 -18.81 -3.38 -5.68
N GLY A 170 -19.48 -2.23 -5.51
CA GLY A 170 -20.93 -2.07 -5.72
C GLY A 170 -21.82 -2.87 -4.75
N ASP A 171 -21.25 -3.45 -3.70
CA ASP A 171 -21.99 -4.17 -2.66
C ASP A 171 -22.44 -3.23 -1.52
N SER A 172 -23.17 -3.76 -0.53
CA SER A 172 -23.67 -2.98 0.61
C SER A 172 -22.58 -2.36 1.49
N SER A 173 -21.33 -2.83 1.37
CA SER A 173 -20.17 -2.28 2.07
C SER A 173 -19.44 -1.18 1.30
N SER A 174 -19.69 -1.06 0.00
CA SER A 174 -19.05 -0.08 -0.87
C SER A 174 -19.66 1.30 -0.66
N PRO A 175 -18.87 2.33 -0.28
CA PRO A 175 -19.42 3.67 -0.12
C PRO A 175 -19.93 4.21 -1.45
N ALA A 176 -21.07 4.91 -1.41
CA ALA A 176 -21.52 5.69 -2.54
C ALA A 176 -20.59 6.90 -2.70
N LEU A 177 -20.12 7.15 -3.93
CA LEU A 177 -19.21 8.24 -4.26
C LEU A 177 -19.98 9.42 -4.84
N PHE A 178 -19.82 10.59 -4.22
CA PHE A 178 -20.35 11.85 -4.71
C PHE A 178 -19.19 12.76 -5.06
N ILE A 179 -19.08 13.09 -6.34
CA ILE A 179 -18.08 14.00 -6.87
C ILE A 179 -18.83 15.26 -7.31
N PRO A 180 -18.57 16.43 -6.72
CA PRO A 180 -19.23 17.65 -7.11
C PRO A 180 -18.81 18.02 -8.55
N ALA A 181 -19.76 18.57 -9.30
CA ALA A 181 -19.46 19.18 -10.58
C ALA A 181 -18.41 20.29 -10.39
N LYS A 182 -17.41 20.35 -11.27
CA LYS A 182 -16.40 21.40 -11.15
C LYS A 182 -16.95 22.73 -11.68
N ASP A 183 -16.71 23.81 -10.93
CA ASP A 183 -17.11 25.18 -11.31
C ASP A 183 -16.48 25.64 -12.65
N ASP A 184 -15.36 25.04 -13.06
CA ASP A 184 -14.67 25.34 -14.32
C ASP A 184 -15.13 24.48 -15.51
N GLY A 185 -15.98 23.47 -15.28
CA GLY A 185 -16.64 22.65 -16.31
C GLY A 185 -15.70 21.92 -17.28
N LYS A 186 -14.41 21.77 -16.95
CA LYS A 186 -13.40 21.25 -17.88
C LYS A 186 -12.76 19.97 -17.34
N CYS A 187 -13.32 18.84 -17.77
CA CYS A 187 -12.57 17.59 -17.85
C CYS A 187 -11.33 17.79 -18.76
N GLU A 188 -10.30 16.98 -18.59
CA GLU A 188 -9.14 17.04 -19.50
C GLU A 188 -9.51 16.62 -20.93
N LYS A 189 -8.55 16.72 -21.86
CA LYS A 189 -8.70 16.22 -23.22
C LYS A 189 -9.07 14.73 -23.20
N GLY A 190 -10.21 14.39 -23.78
CA GLY A 190 -10.76 13.03 -23.74
C GLY A 190 -11.89 12.84 -22.72
N GLY A 191 -12.28 13.91 -22.02
CA GLY A 191 -13.45 13.90 -21.14
C GLY A 191 -13.19 13.36 -19.74
N TRP A 192 -11.94 13.04 -19.36
CA TRP A 192 -11.63 12.47 -18.05
C TRP A 192 -11.58 13.53 -16.94
N LEU A 193 -12.02 13.16 -15.74
CA LEU A 193 -11.80 14.00 -14.57
C LEU A 193 -10.30 14.19 -14.33
N ASN A 194 -9.87 15.42 -14.10
CA ASN A 194 -8.47 15.69 -13.84
C ASN A 194 -8.31 16.82 -12.83
N GLY A 195 -7.25 16.76 -12.03
CA GLY A 195 -6.96 17.71 -10.96
C GLY A 195 -7.79 17.45 -9.71
N ARG A 196 -7.72 18.40 -8.77
CA ARG A 196 -8.27 18.23 -7.43
C ARG A 196 -9.79 18.39 -7.36
N SER A 197 -10.43 17.64 -6.46
CA SER A 197 -11.81 17.84 -6.02
C SER A 197 -12.01 17.23 -4.64
N ASP A 198 -13.03 17.70 -3.91
CA ASP A 198 -13.47 17.03 -2.70
C ASP A 198 -14.54 15.99 -3.02
N VAL A 199 -14.32 14.75 -2.61
CA VAL A 199 -15.24 13.63 -2.82
C VAL A 199 -15.93 13.30 -1.50
N SER A 200 -17.26 13.24 -1.52
CA SER A 200 -18.05 12.76 -0.39
C SER A 200 -18.35 11.28 -0.56
N GLN A 201 -18.06 10.49 0.47
CA GLN A 201 -18.36 9.08 0.55
C GLN A 201 -19.43 8.83 1.60
N ILE A 202 -20.51 8.15 1.24
CA ILE A 202 -21.55 7.77 2.19
C ILE A 202 -21.49 6.26 2.43
N SER A 203 -21.27 5.86 3.68
CA SER A 203 -21.34 4.47 4.13
C SER A 203 -22.14 4.39 5.43
N ASN A 204 -23.14 3.51 5.48
CA ASN A 204 -24.04 3.35 6.64
C ASN A 204 -24.67 4.68 7.12
N GLY A 205 -24.99 5.59 6.19
CA GLY A 205 -25.56 6.91 6.49
C GLY A 205 -24.57 7.94 7.05
N ILE A 206 -23.29 7.59 7.19
CA ILE A 206 -22.22 8.50 7.61
C ILE A 206 -21.51 9.03 6.36
N GLU A 207 -21.50 10.34 6.21
CA GLU A 207 -20.75 11.03 5.16
C GLU A 207 -19.30 11.28 5.61
N ARG A 208 -18.34 10.95 4.74
CA ARG A 208 -16.92 11.29 4.88
C ARG A 208 -16.46 12.05 3.65
N LYS A 209 -15.98 13.27 3.86
CA LYS A 209 -15.41 14.10 2.80
C LYS A 209 -13.90 13.88 2.72
N THR A 210 -13.40 13.54 1.54
CA THR A 210 -11.98 13.27 1.28
C THR A 210 -11.55 14.06 0.05
N THR A 211 -10.48 14.85 0.18
CA THR A 211 -9.88 15.51 -0.97
C THR A 211 -9.13 14.49 -1.82
N MET A 212 -9.43 14.47 -3.12
CA MET A 212 -8.79 13.60 -4.11
C MET A 212 -8.26 14.43 -5.26
N THR A 213 -7.19 13.96 -5.87
CA THR A 213 -6.68 14.44 -7.15
C THR A 213 -6.97 13.37 -8.19
N PHE A 214 -7.73 13.73 -9.22
CA PHE A 214 -7.97 12.84 -10.35
C PHE A 214 -6.78 12.93 -11.31
N VAL A 215 -6.15 11.79 -11.60
CA VAL A 215 -5.07 11.68 -12.57
C VAL A 215 -5.60 10.92 -13.76
N HIS A 216 -5.87 11.64 -14.86
CA HIS A 216 -6.51 11.09 -16.04
C HIS A 216 -7.77 10.26 -15.71
N GLY A 217 -8.65 10.75 -14.85
CA GLY A 217 -9.88 10.07 -14.46
C GLY A 217 -9.74 9.05 -13.34
N PHE A 218 -8.53 8.73 -12.87
CA PHE A 218 -8.34 7.85 -11.71
C PHE A 218 -8.26 8.66 -10.40
N PRO A 219 -9.08 8.35 -9.38
CA PRO A 219 -9.03 9.04 -8.10
C PRO A 219 -7.77 8.66 -7.30
N VAL A 220 -6.97 9.66 -6.94
CA VAL A 220 -5.78 9.51 -6.11
C VAL A 220 -5.88 10.38 -4.85
N SER A 221 -5.73 9.78 -3.68
CA SER A 221 -5.64 10.48 -2.40
C SER A 221 -4.19 10.70 -1.98
N GLY A 222 -3.93 11.67 -1.09
CA GLY A 222 -2.60 11.88 -0.48
C GLY A 222 -1.60 12.68 -1.32
N LEU A 223 -1.98 13.13 -2.52
CA LEU A 223 -1.17 14.06 -3.31
C LEU A 223 -1.23 15.48 -2.73
N SER A 224 -0.14 16.22 -2.88
CA SER A 224 0.00 17.59 -2.38
C SER A 224 -0.90 18.59 -3.11
N ASP A 225 -1.05 19.77 -2.52
CA ASP A 225 -1.87 20.89 -3.03
C ASP A 225 -1.33 21.50 -4.30
N SER A 226 -0.02 21.38 -4.50
CA SER A 226 0.69 21.84 -5.69
C SER A 226 0.91 20.72 -6.71
N ALA A 227 0.38 19.51 -6.49
CA ALA A 227 0.58 18.39 -7.41
C ALA A 227 -0.14 18.68 -8.73
N ASP A 228 0.65 18.73 -9.81
CA ASP A 228 0.15 18.93 -11.16
C ASP A 228 -0.19 17.57 -11.79
N ALA A 229 -1.47 17.22 -11.77
CA ALA A 229 -1.95 15.92 -12.25
C ALA A 229 -1.59 15.65 -13.72
N ASP A 230 -1.43 16.68 -14.56
CA ASP A 230 -1.08 16.57 -15.97
C ASP A 230 0.35 16.05 -16.20
N ARG A 231 1.23 16.16 -15.20
CA ARG A 231 2.61 15.68 -15.30
C ARG A 231 2.80 14.24 -14.84
N LEU A 232 1.79 13.62 -14.22
CA LEU A 232 1.88 12.22 -13.81
C LEU A 232 1.56 11.28 -14.96
N LEU A 233 2.58 10.57 -15.44
CA LEU A 233 2.45 9.58 -16.50
C LEU A 233 2.20 8.20 -15.90
N ILE A 234 1.00 7.67 -16.08
CA ILE A 234 0.63 6.33 -15.59
C ILE A 234 1.35 5.27 -16.43
N THR A 235 2.23 4.50 -15.78
CA THR A 235 2.92 3.35 -16.39
C THR A 235 2.03 2.11 -16.36
N THR A 236 1.41 1.81 -15.21
CA THR A 236 0.37 0.77 -15.09
C THR A 236 -0.64 1.12 -14.01
N VAL A 237 -1.82 0.53 -14.10
CA VAL A 237 -2.90 0.71 -13.12
C VAL A 237 -3.80 -0.52 -13.10
N ASN A 238 -4.13 -1.00 -11.90
CA ASN A 238 -5.10 -2.07 -11.65
C ASN A 238 -5.67 -1.95 -10.23
N ASN A 239 -6.49 -2.91 -9.81
CA ASN A 239 -7.13 -2.96 -8.49
C ASN A 239 -6.18 -3.34 -7.33
N GLU A 240 -4.87 -3.39 -7.57
CA GLU A 240 -3.86 -3.64 -6.55
C GLU A 240 -3.00 -2.40 -6.34
N ARG A 241 -2.61 -1.72 -7.43
CA ARG A 241 -1.73 -0.55 -7.43
C ARG A 241 -1.73 0.23 -8.74
N MET A 242 -1.37 1.49 -8.65
CA MET A 242 -0.97 2.36 -9.75
C MET A 242 0.52 2.63 -9.67
N VAL A 243 1.19 2.67 -10.82
CA VAL A 243 2.59 3.06 -10.97
C VAL A 243 2.65 4.26 -11.89
N ALA A 244 3.20 5.37 -11.42
CA ALA A 244 3.26 6.63 -12.17
C ALA A 244 4.67 7.23 -12.13
N SER A 245 5.11 7.84 -13.23
CA SER A 245 6.32 8.65 -13.28
C SER A 245 5.97 10.13 -13.39
N GLU A 246 6.89 11.00 -13.00
CA GLU A 246 6.74 12.46 -13.08
C GLU A 246 7.17 13.01 -14.45
N GLY A 247 7.84 12.20 -15.27
CA GLY A 247 8.27 12.54 -16.63
C GLY A 247 9.62 13.24 -16.73
N SER A 248 10.05 14.04 -15.75
CA SER A 248 11.36 14.72 -15.80
C SER A 248 12.50 13.91 -15.19
N LEU A 249 12.22 13.15 -14.13
CA LEU A 249 13.19 12.29 -13.46
C LEU A 249 13.07 10.83 -13.95
N GLY A 250 13.91 10.47 -14.93
CA GLY A 250 13.98 9.11 -15.45
C GLY A 250 14.35 8.09 -14.36
N GLN A 251 13.93 6.83 -14.55
CA GLN A 251 14.26 5.72 -13.64
C GLN A 251 13.76 5.92 -12.20
N SER A 252 12.62 6.61 -12.04
CA SER A 252 11.93 6.72 -10.76
C SER A 252 10.42 6.74 -10.94
N TRP A 253 9.70 6.11 -10.01
CA TRP A 253 8.25 5.94 -10.09
C TRP A 253 7.61 5.99 -8.70
N MET A 254 6.46 6.65 -8.60
CA MET A 254 5.56 6.53 -7.46
C MET A 254 4.76 5.24 -7.56
N ILE A 255 4.66 4.51 -6.45
CA ILE A 255 3.81 3.32 -6.33
C ILE A 255 2.68 3.67 -5.37
N LEU A 256 1.45 3.60 -5.88
CA LEU A 256 0.25 3.94 -5.13
C LEU A 256 -0.58 2.67 -4.93
N PRO A 257 -0.71 2.12 -3.71
CA PRO A 257 -1.63 1.01 -3.47
C PRO A 257 -3.08 1.43 -3.76
N TYR A 258 -3.87 0.49 -4.25
CA TYR A 258 -5.31 0.65 -4.34
C TYR A 258 -5.94 0.48 -2.94
N VAL A 259 -6.87 1.35 -2.59
CA VAL A 259 -7.55 1.37 -1.29
C VAL A 259 -9.06 1.21 -1.55
N PRO A 260 -9.64 0.02 -1.29
CA PRO A 260 -11.05 -0.26 -1.59
C PRO A 260 -12.04 0.71 -0.94
N SER A 261 -11.77 1.11 0.31
CA SER A 261 -12.61 2.08 1.03
C SER A 261 -12.61 3.47 0.38
N LEU A 262 -11.57 3.81 -0.39
CA LEU A 262 -11.51 5.03 -1.18
C LEU A 262 -12.07 4.83 -2.60
N SER A 263 -12.24 3.59 -3.05
CA SER A 263 -12.46 3.26 -4.45
C SER A 263 -11.47 4.02 -5.34
N GLY A 264 -10.19 3.96 -4.96
CA GLY A 264 -9.12 4.75 -5.57
C GLY A 264 -7.74 4.39 -5.03
N TRP A 265 -6.73 5.12 -5.47
CA TRP A 265 -5.34 4.87 -5.09
C TRP A 265 -4.86 5.88 -4.05
N GLN A 266 -3.82 5.52 -3.30
CA GLN A 266 -3.27 6.37 -2.26
C GLN A 266 -1.77 6.62 -2.46
N ALA A 267 -1.40 7.89 -2.55
CA ALA A 267 -0.02 8.33 -2.49
C ALA A 267 0.45 8.30 -1.02
N ASN A 268 1.22 7.28 -0.65
CA ASN A 268 1.67 7.04 0.73
C ASN A 268 3.16 7.33 0.96
N GLY A 269 3.84 7.94 -0.02
CA GLY A 269 5.27 8.24 0.02
C GLY A 269 6.18 7.16 -0.58
N THR A 270 5.64 6.06 -1.11
CA THR A 270 6.48 5.00 -1.73
C THR A 270 6.95 5.40 -3.12
N VAL A 271 8.27 5.44 -3.30
CA VAL A 271 8.93 5.75 -4.57
C VAL A 271 9.96 4.68 -4.88
N ALA A 272 9.87 4.05 -6.04
CA ALA A 272 10.89 3.15 -6.54
C ALA A 272 11.91 3.91 -7.39
N VAL A 273 13.20 3.63 -7.21
CA VAL A 273 14.31 4.21 -7.96
C VAL A 273 15.15 3.07 -8.50
N GLU A 274 15.25 3.00 -9.81
CA GLU A 274 16.12 2.04 -10.47
C GLU A 274 17.58 2.49 -10.36
N VAL A 275 18.43 1.60 -9.85
CA VAL A 275 19.85 1.86 -9.60
C VAL A 275 20.69 0.65 -10.03
N SER A 276 21.84 0.93 -10.66
CA SER A 276 22.79 -0.10 -11.06
C SER A 276 23.58 -0.63 -9.85
N ARG A 277 24.17 -1.83 -9.98
CA ARG A 277 25.01 -2.41 -8.92
C ARG A 277 26.24 -1.54 -8.64
N GLU A 278 26.80 -0.90 -9.67
CA GLU A 278 27.94 0.01 -9.51
C GLU A 278 27.54 1.23 -8.69
N LEU A 279 26.37 1.82 -8.98
CA LEU A 279 25.87 2.98 -8.25
C LEU A 279 25.57 2.64 -6.78
N VAL A 280 25.00 1.47 -6.52
CA VAL A 280 24.69 1.00 -5.16
C VAL A 280 25.95 0.84 -4.29
N ASN A 281 27.10 0.56 -4.91
CA ASN A 281 28.38 0.43 -4.21
C ASN A 281 29.17 1.76 -4.13
N ASP A 282 28.71 2.82 -4.78
CA ASP A 282 29.28 4.17 -4.70
C ASP A 282 28.39 5.05 -3.81
N GLN A 283 28.74 5.13 -2.52
CA GLN A 283 27.93 5.84 -1.52
C GLN A 283 27.72 7.32 -1.88
N ALA A 284 28.72 7.99 -2.46
CA ALA A 284 28.63 9.42 -2.75
C ALA A 284 27.66 9.66 -3.92
N ARG A 285 27.77 8.86 -4.99
CA ARG A 285 26.87 8.94 -6.14
C ARG A 285 25.46 8.48 -5.80
N LEU A 286 25.32 7.44 -4.99
CA LEU A 286 24.02 6.96 -4.51
C LEU A 286 23.31 8.04 -3.69
N GLN A 287 24.02 8.70 -2.77
CA GLN A 287 23.45 9.78 -1.97
C GLN A 287 23.00 10.95 -2.85
N ALA A 288 23.83 11.38 -3.81
CA ALA A 288 23.45 12.44 -4.75
C ALA A 288 22.19 12.10 -5.56
N ARG A 289 22.08 10.85 -6.04
CA ARG A 289 20.88 10.36 -6.72
C ARG A 289 19.66 10.37 -5.82
N LEU A 290 19.79 9.93 -4.56
CA LEU A 290 18.69 9.95 -3.60
C LEU A 290 18.24 11.36 -3.26
N ASP A 291 19.15 12.32 -3.19
CA ASP A 291 18.80 13.72 -2.91
C ASP A 291 18.07 14.37 -4.09
N GLU A 292 18.43 14.04 -5.33
CA GLU A 292 17.67 14.42 -6.52
C GLU A 292 16.26 13.83 -6.51
N VAL A 293 16.14 12.52 -6.23
CA VAL A 293 14.84 11.84 -6.08
C VAL A 293 13.99 12.50 -5.01
N ARG A 294 14.53 12.76 -3.83
CA ARG A 294 13.81 13.45 -2.74
C ARG A 294 13.36 14.83 -3.19
N LYS A 295 14.22 15.61 -3.84
CA LYS A 295 13.89 16.95 -4.33
C LYS A 295 12.71 16.92 -5.32
N VAL A 296 12.68 15.97 -6.24
CA VAL A 296 11.61 15.85 -7.24
C VAL A 296 10.32 15.31 -6.64
N TRP A 297 10.39 14.27 -5.80
CA TRP A 297 9.21 13.54 -5.34
C TRP A 297 8.57 14.11 -4.07
N THR A 298 9.32 14.74 -3.15
CA THR A 298 8.75 15.31 -1.90
C THR A 298 7.57 16.24 -2.17
N PRO A 299 7.65 17.19 -3.14
CA PRO A 299 6.55 18.12 -3.41
C PRO A 299 5.27 17.46 -3.94
N TRP A 300 5.29 16.18 -4.34
CA TRP A 300 4.11 15.47 -4.81
C TRP A 300 3.22 14.93 -3.70
N PHE A 301 3.76 14.76 -2.50
CA PHE A 301 3.03 14.16 -1.38
C PHE A 301 2.52 15.22 -0.42
N ALA A 302 1.39 14.94 0.24
CA ALA A 302 0.86 15.81 1.28
C ALA A 302 1.91 16.10 2.37
N PRO A 303 1.91 17.32 2.97
CA PRO A 303 2.86 17.67 4.03
C PRO A 303 2.88 16.63 5.16
N GLY A 304 4.09 16.28 5.63
CA GLY A 304 4.28 15.26 6.67
C GLY A 304 4.35 13.82 6.17
N THR A 305 4.13 13.57 4.88
CA THR A 305 4.35 12.24 4.29
C THR A 305 5.84 11.89 4.28
N THR A 306 6.19 10.74 4.86
CA THR A 306 7.56 10.25 4.83
C THR A 306 7.82 9.54 3.50
N LEU A 307 8.87 9.96 2.78
CA LEU A 307 9.32 9.28 1.58
C LEU A 307 9.97 7.92 1.93
N ASN A 308 9.39 6.85 1.41
CA ASN A 308 9.93 5.51 1.46
C ASN A 308 10.54 5.18 0.08
N ILE A 309 11.86 5.32 -0.04
CA ILE A 309 12.56 5.10 -1.30
C ILE A 309 13.01 3.63 -1.39
N LEU A 310 12.51 2.92 -2.39
CA LEU A 310 12.90 1.56 -2.74
C LEU A 310 13.96 1.60 -3.83
N LEU A 311 15.17 1.14 -3.53
CA LEU A 311 16.20 0.94 -4.53
C LEU A 311 15.94 -0.38 -5.24
N ILE A 312 15.71 -0.37 -6.55
CA ILE A 312 15.41 -1.57 -7.34
C ILE A 312 16.44 -1.78 -8.45
N ASP A 313 16.64 -3.04 -8.87
CA ASP A 313 17.44 -3.33 -10.07
C ASP A 313 16.73 -2.85 -11.34
N SER A 314 15.41 -3.01 -11.40
CA SER A 314 14.56 -2.53 -12.50
C SER A 314 13.08 -2.70 -12.20
N LEU A 315 12.26 -1.83 -12.81
CA LEU A 315 10.81 -1.87 -12.61
C LEU A 315 10.18 -3.12 -13.26
N ARG A 316 9.18 -3.72 -12.59
CA ARG A 316 8.42 -4.88 -13.07
C ARG A 316 6.92 -4.57 -13.16
N PRO A 317 6.49 -3.70 -14.11
CA PRO A 317 5.10 -3.22 -14.19
C PRO A 317 4.03 -4.32 -14.32
N GLN A 318 4.41 -5.50 -14.81
CA GLN A 318 3.53 -6.65 -15.00
C GLN A 318 3.29 -7.49 -13.74
N LEU A 319 4.06 -7.26 -12.66
CA LEU A 319 3.95 -8.00 -11.41
C LEU A 319 3.13 -7.24 -10.37
N ARG A 320 2.51 -7.97 -9.44
CA ARG A 320 1.71 -7.38 -8.35
C ARG A 320 2.57 -6.41 -7.53
N ASP A 321 3.75 -6.83 -7.12
CA ASP A 321 4.81 -5.95 -6.61
C ASP A 321 5.74 -5.53 -7.77
N PRO A 322 5.63 -4.29 -8.29
CA PRO A 322 6.49 -3.81 -9.35
C PRO A 322 7.92 -3.49 -8.88
N ALA A 323 8.16 -3.45 -7.57
CA ALA A 323 9.44 -3.21 -6.93
C ALA A 323 10.04 -4.47 -6.30
N VAL A 324 9.58 -5.67 -6.71
CA VAL A 324 10.03 -6.96 -6.15
C VAL A 324 11.56 -7.15 -6.16
N GLY A 325 12.27 -6.49 -7.08
CA GLY A 325 13.73 -6.46 -7.17
C GLY A 325 14.42 -5.45 -6.23
N THR A 326 13.80 -5.11 -5.11
CA THR A 326 14.36 -4.14 -4.15
C THR A 326 15.63 -4.68 -3.49
N TYR A 327 16.72 -3.90 -3.54
CA TYR A 327 17.97 -4.18 -2.83
C TYR A 327 17.71 -4.21 -1.31
N LYS A 328 18.23 -5.26 -0.64
CA LYS A 328 18.15 -5.43 0.81
C LYS A 328 19.52 -5.23 1.42
N ALA A 329 19.57 -4.57 2.58
CA ALA A 329 20.78 -4.49 3.37
C ALA A 329 21.12 -5.90 3.89
N VAL A 330 22.39 -6.28 3.73
CA VAL A 330 22.96 -7.50 4.33
C VAL A 330 23.97 -7.09 5.40
N HIS A 331 23.88 -7.76 6.55
CA HIS A 331 24.74 -7.58 7.72
C HIS A 331 25.54 -8.84 7.97
#